data_AF-A0A2V8N507-F1
#
_entry.id   AF-A0A2V8N507-F1
#
_cell.length_a   1.000
_cell.length_b   1.000
_cell.length_c   1.000
_cell.angle_alpha   90.00
_cell.angle_beta   90.00
_cell.angle_gamma   90.00
#
_symmetry.space_group_name_H-M   'P 1'
#
loop_
_entity.id
_entity.type
_entity.pdbx_description
1 polymer ?
#
loop_
_entity_poly.entity_id
_entity_poly.type
_entity_poly.pdbx_seq_one_letter_code
_entity_poly.pdbx_strand_id
1 'polypeptide(L)'
;MGFTTSTRVRRAIGLCIALASLTLFMVRAQARQRPETRTITITTKSATSSFWNANFSFDGKGMANSAIYSGEGSIGPFTGEGMSQSAYDGKTCTLNGLQGHELTLVGHFASTKYQRTGDLLFERGKPGDLISCLLDTLNPSDPLFLTFEERGTVDIVGGTGAFSGARGTEAVLQRGQIKAAGTGLNPNLSLGFAAFGSSQGTFNPTFTVPK
;
A
#
# COMPACT_ATOMS: atom_id res chain seq x y z
N MET A 1 15.28 62.91 -45.94
CA MET A 1 15.07 61.51 -46.37
C MET A 1 14.21 60.81 -45.33
N GLY A 2 12.91 60.67 -45.56
CA GLY A 2 11.98 60.04 -44.61
C GLY A 2 11.44 58.73 -45.19
N PHE A 3 11.79 57.59 -44.59
CA PHE A 3 11.26 56.29 -45.00
C PHE A 3 9.84 56.11 -44.45
N THR A 4 8.85 56.21 -45.33
CA THR A 4 7.45 55.82 -45.08
C THR A 4 7.36 54.30 -44.97
N THR A 5 7.29 53.79 -43.76
CA THR A 5 6.99 52.38 -43.50
C THR A 5 5.53 52.07 -43.84
N SER A 6 5.33 51.28 -44.89
CA SER A 6 4.04 50.79 -45.39
C SER A 6 3.18 50.20 -44.27
N THR A 7 1.89 50.55 -44.26
CA THR A 7 0.84 50.11 -43.33
C THR A 7 0.72 48.58 -43.18
N ARG A 8 1.20 47.81 -44.18
CA ARG A 8 1.26 46.34 -44.10
C ARG A 8 2.28 45.82 -43.08
N VAL A 9 3.43 46.48 -42.94
CA VAL A 9 4.50 46.08 -42.00
C VAL A 9 4.08 46.32 -40.55
N ARG A 10 3.37 47.41 -40.28
CA ARG A 10 2.85 47.72 -38.93
C ARG A 10 1.80 46.72 -38.44
N ARG A 11 0.95 46.21 -39.34
CA ARG A 11 -0.04 45.17 -39.01
C ARG A 11 0.62 43.81 -38.75
N ALA A 12 1.64 43.44 -39.52
CA ALA A 12 2.37 42.19 -39.32
C ALA A 12 3.11 42.16 -37.96
N ILE A 13 3.77 43.26 -37.59
CA ILE A 13 4.46 43.37 -36.30
C ILE A 13 3.47 43.34 -35.12
N GLY A 14 2.33 44.02 -35.23
CA GLY A 14 1.27 43.99 -34.21
C GLY A 14 0.69 42.58 -34.00
N LEU A 15 0.52 41.80 -35.07
CA LEU A 15 0.04 40.42 -35.00
C LEU A 15 1.07 39.48 -34.35
N CYS A 16 2.36 39.64 -34.66
CA CYS A 16 3.43 38.84 -34.06
C CYS A 16 3.62 39.12 -32.56
N ILE A 17 3.49 40.38 -32.12
CA ILE A 17 3.55 40.74 -30.70
C ILE A 17 2.32 40.20 -29.95
N ALA A 18 1.13 40.26 -30.56
CA ALA A 18 -0.09 39.71 -29.98
C ALA A 18 -0.04 38.18 -29.82
N LEU A 19 0.47 37.45 -30.82
CA LEU A 19 0.64 35.99 -30.72
C LEU A 19 1.72 35.59 -29.69
N ALA A 20 2.85 36.31 -29.64
CA ALA A 20 3.89 36.06 -28.64
C ALA A 20 3.43 36.36 -27.20
N SER A 21 2.52 37.33 -27.05
CA SER A 21 1.89 37.64 -25.76
C SER A 21 0.91 36.54 -25.36
N LEU A 22 0.10 36.04 -26.29
CA LEU A 22 -0.88 34.98 -26.01
C LEU A 22 -0.21 33.65 -25.64
N THR A 23 0.92 33.31 -26.27
CA THR A 23 1.71 32.12 -25.90
C THR A 23 2.38 32.26 -24.54
N LEU A 24 2.91 33.45 -24.18
CA LEU A 24 3.43 33.69 -22.83
C LEU A 24 2.35 33.62 -21.74
N PHE A 25 1.14 34.09 -22.04
CA PHE A 25 -0.01 33.99 -21.12
C PHE A 25 -0.48 32.55 -20.95
N MET A 26 -0.52 31.74 -22.01
CA MET A 26 -0.90 30.33 -21.91
C MET A 26 0.16 29.47 -21.21
N VAL A 27 1.45 29.74 -21.42
CA VAL A 27 2.54 29.05 -20.69
C VAL A 27 2.51 29.40 -19.20
N ARG A 28 2.17 30.64 -18.83
CA ARG A 28 1.98 31.04 -17.42
C ARG A 28 0.70 30.49 -16.79
N ALA A 29 -0.36 30.28 -17.57
CA ALA A 29 -1.60 29.67 -17.07
C ALA A 29 -1.43 28.16 -16.81
N GLN A 30 -0.69 27.44 -17.65
CA GLN A 30 -0.39 26.01 -17.41
C GLN A 30 0.66 25.77 -16.31
N ALA A 31 1.57 26.71 -16.07
CA ALA A 31 2.60 26.56 -15.03
C ALA A 31 2.06 26.77 -13.59
N ARG A 32 0.80 27.17 -13.40
CA ARG A 32 0.30 27.68 -12.10
C ARG A 32 -0.78 26.84 -11.40
N GLN A 33 -0.98 25.58 -11.76
CA GLN A 33 -1.88 24.69 -11.01
C GLN A 33 -1.33 23.26 -10.88
N ARG A 34 -0.08 23.10 -10.41
CA ARG A 34 0.18 21.89 -9.62
C ARG A 34 -0.42 22.12 -8.24
N PRO A 35 -1.41 21.31 -7.79
CA PRO A 35 -1.87 21.40 -6.42
C PRO A 35 -0.65 21.28 -5.51
N GLU A 36 -0.47 22.23 -4.60
CA GLU A 36 0.62 22.11 -3.63
C GLU A 36 0.38 20.84 -2.83
N THR A 37 1.37 19.96 -2.75
CA THR A 37 1.26 18.70 -2.01
C THR A 37 2.05 18.80 -0.71
N ARG A 38 1.51 18.22 0.37
CA ARG A 38 2.21 18.02 1.64
C ARG A 38 2.57 16.55 1.79
N THR A 39 3.83 16.26 2.08
CA THR A 39 4.28 14.91 2.47
C THR A 39 4.01 14.66 3.95
N ILE A 40 3.51 13.47 4.27
CA ILE A 40 3.23 12.96 5.61
C ILE A 40 3.92 11.60 5.73
N THR A 41 4.66 11.39 6.81
CA THR A 41 5.23 10.10 7.19
C THR A 41 4.73 9.75 8.57
N ILE A 42 4.13 8.56 8.70
CA ILE A 42 3.68 8.03 9.98
C ILE A 42 4.61 6.88 10.34
N THR A 43 5.22 6.97 11.52
CA THR A 43 6.08 5.91 12.04
C THR A 43 5.29 5.12 13.07
N THR A 44 5.09 3.82 12.83
CA THR A 44 4.51 2.90 13.80
C THR A 44 5.51 2.64 14.92
N LYS A 45 5.06 2.77 16.16
CA LYS A 45 5.81 2.33 17.35
C LYS A 45 5.56 0.86 17.63
N SER A 46 4.30 0.45 17.55
CA SER A 46 3.86 -0.94 17.66
C SER A 46 2.53 -1.12 16.94
N ALA A 47 2.33 -2.29 16.35
CA ALA A 47 1.03 -2.72 15.86
C ALA A 47 0.87 -4.23 16.05
N THR A 48 -0.36 -4.65 16.33
CA THR A 48 -0.75 -6.04 16.50
C THR A 48 -1.99 -6.33 15.67
N SER A 49 -2.07 -7.55 15.15
CA SER A 49 -3.18 -8.03 14.32
C SER A 49 -3.67 -9.39 14.78
N SER A 50 -4.95 -9.62 14.56
CA SER A 50 -5.56 -10.95 14.52
C SER A 50 -6.21 -11.12 13.16
N PHE A 51 -6.07 -12.31 12.58
CA PHE A 51 -6.59 -12.60 11.24
C PHE A 51 -7.14 -14.01 11.15
N TRP A 52 -8.03 -14.20 10.19
CA TRP A 52 -8.71 -15.45 9.89
C TRP A 52 -9.03 -15.55 8.41
N ASN A 53 -9.19 -16.76 7.88
CA ASN A 53 -9.64 -16.92 6.50
C ASN A 53 -11.04 -16.34 6.27
N ALA A 54 -11.16 -15.59 5.18
CA ALA A 54 -12.41 -15.06 4.68
C ALA A 54 -12.91 -15.93 3.51
N ASN A 55 -14.23 -16.02 3.34
CA ASN A 55 -14.83 -16.59 2.13
C ASN A 55 -14.76 -15.57 0.97
N PHE A 56 -13.55 -15.19 0.60
CA PHE A 56 -13.22 -14.20 -0.42
C PHE A 56 -11.93 -14.61 -1.14
N SER A 57 -11.83 -14.31 -2.43
CA SER A 57 -10.65 -14.59 -3.25
C SER A 57 -10.42 -13.48 -4.26
N PHE A 58 -9.17 -13.03 -4.39
CA PHE A 58 -8.75 -12.06 -5.40
C PHE A 58 -8.56 -12.70 -6.79
N ASP A 59 -8.18 -13.98 -6.84
CA ASP A 59 -7.84 -14.69 -8.09
C ASP A 59 -8.68 -15.94 -8.38
N GLY A 60 -9.59 -16.29 -7.46
CA GLY A 60 -10.46 -17.47 -7.55
C GLY A 60 -9.77 -18.81 -7.23
N LYS A 61 -8.51 -18.81 -6.78
CA LYS A 61 -7.70 -20.04 -6.58
C LYS A 61 -7.34 -20.32 -5.12
N GLY A 62 -7.54 -19.37 -4.23
CA GLY A 62 -7.30 -19.51 -2.79
C GLY A 62 -8.14 -18.54 -1.97
N MET A 63 -8.17 -18.72 -0.65
CA MET A 63 -8.89 -17.82 0.24
C MET A 63 -7.99 -16.68 0.72
N ALA A 64 -8.55 -15.47 0.77
CA ALA A 64 -7.95 -14.35 1.47
C ALA A 64 -8.08 -14.52 2.98
N ASN A 65 -7.29 -13.77 3.73
CA ASN A 65 -7.45 -13.55 5.15
C ASN A 65 -8.12 -12.19 5.38
N SER A 66 -9.07 -12.15 6.31
CA SER A 66 -9.54 -10.91 6.93
C SER A 66 -8.70 -10.65 8.17
N ALA A 67 -8.28 -9.42 8.39
CA ALA A 67 -7.51 -9.01 9.55
C ALA A 67 -8.16 -7.81 10.23
N ILE A 68 -8.08 -7.78 11.55
CA ILE A 68 -8.25 -6.57 12.37
C ILE A 68 -6.94 -6.27 13.07
N TYR A 69 -6.60 -5.00 13.16
CA TYR A 69 -5.36 -4.57 13.79
C TYR A 69 -5.52 -3.29 14.60
N SER A 70 -4.60 -3.11 15.53
CA SER A 70 -4.50 -1.90 16.35
C SER A 70 -3.04 -1.58 16.60
N GLY A 71 -2.73 -0.30 16.81
CA GLY A 71 -1.37 0.13 17.05
C GLY A 71 -1.26 1.57 17.49
N GLU A 72 -0.03 2.00 17.64
CA GLU A 72 0.36 3.36 18.02
C GLU A 72 1.34 3.91 16.99
N GLY A 73 1.04 5.09 16.44
CA GLY A 73 1.87 5.78 15.45
C GLY A 73 2.33 7.17 15.91
N SER A 74 3.14 7.84 15.09
CA SER A 74 3.61 9.21 15.36
C SER A 74 2.48 10.25 15.46
N ILE A 75 1.31 9.96 14.90
CA ILE A 75 0.11 10.81 14.97
C ILE A 75 -0.95 10.31 15.96
N GLY A 76 -0.62 9.28 16.75
CA GLY A 76 -1.45 8.70 17.81
C GLY A 76 -1.95 7.28 17.51
N PRO A 77 -2.90 6.79 18.34
CA PRO A 77 -3.43 5.44 18.23
C PRO A 77 -4.25 5.25 16.95
N PHE A 78 -4.21 4.03 16.41
CA PHE A 78 -4.99 3.64 15.25
C PHE A 78 -5.56 2.23 15.39
N THR A 79 -6.61 1.98 14.62
CA THR A 79 -7.22 0.65 14.41
C THR A 79 -7.46 0.48 12.92
N GLY A 80 -7.47 -0.73 12.43
CA GLY A 80 -7.86 -0.96 11.04
C GLY A 80 -8.32 -2.37 10.76
N GLU A 81 -8.75 -2.54 9.53
CA GLU A 81 -9.23 -3.79 8.99
C GLU A 81 -8.82 -3.92 7.53
N GLY A 82 -8.60 -5.15 7.08
CA GLY A 82 -8.21 -5.39 5.69
C GLY A 82 -8.37 -6.84 5.27
N MET A 83 -8.22 -7.06 3.97
CA MET A 83 -8.12 -8.38 3.38
C MET A 83 -6.81 -8.53 2.62
N SER A 84 -6.16 -9.68 2.80
CA SER A 84 -4.91 -10.03 2.11
C SER A 84 -4.96 -11.48 1.64
N GLN A 85 -4.58 -11.74 0.40
CA GLN A 85 -4.35 -13.10 -0.09
C GLN A 85 -2.90 -13.22 -0.54
N SER A 86 -2.21 -14.25 -0.04
CA SER A 86 -0.88 -14.65 -0.50
C SER A 86 -0.94 -16.10 -0.98
N ALA A 87 -0.11 -16.44 -1.96
CA ALA A 87 -0.05 -17.78 -2.54
C ALA A 87 1.40 -18.26 -2.64
N TYR A 88 1.59 -19.57 -2.51
CA TYR A 88 2.90 -20.19 -2.70
C TYR A 88 3.35 -20.02 -4.15
N ASP A 89 4.55 -19.48 -4.34
CA ASP A 89 5.10 -19.20 -5.66
C ASP A 89 6.15 -20.24 -6.12
N GLY A 90 6.32 -21.31 -5.35
CA GLY A 90 7.28 -22.37 -5.61
C GLY A 90 8.68 -22.09 -5.06
N LYS A 91 8.94 -20.91 -4.48
CA LYS A 91 10.25 -20.56 -3.94
C LYS A 91 10.37 -20.88 -2.45
N THR A 92 11.60 -21.10 -2.03
CA THR A 92 11.96 -21.25 -0.61
C THR A 92 12.55 -19.96 -0.08
N CYS A 93 12.35 -19.69 1.20
CA CYS A 93 12.91 -18.55 1.91
C CYS A 93 13.73 -19.01 3.13
N THR A 94 14.43 -18.07 3.76
CA THR A 94 15.17 -18.33 5.00
C THR A 94 14.86 -17.23 6.01
N LEU A 95 14.48 -17.61 7.21
CA LEU A 95 14.25 -16.70 8.33
C LEU A 95 15.04 -17.21 9.54
N ASN A 96 15.97 -16.39 10.04
CA ASN A 96 16.87 -16.74 11.16
C ASN A 96 17.64 -18.06 10.97
N GLY A 97 18.04 -18.37 9.73
CA GLY A 97 18.76 -19.59 9.38
C GLY A 97 17.88 -20.83 9.22
N LEU A 98 16.55 -20.71 9.42
CA LEU A 98 15.59 -21.78 9.19
C LEU A 98 14.98 -21.63 7.80
N GLN A 99 14.87 -22.76 7.09
CA GLN A 99 14.24 -22.81 5.78
C GLN A 99 12.71 -22.76 5.92
N GLY A 100 12.07 -22.14 4.94
CA GLY A 100 10.62 -22.11 4.82
C GLY A 100 10.16 -21.91 3.38
N HIS A 101 8.86 -21.68 3.22
CA HIS A 101 8.20 -21.44 1.96
C HIS A 101 7.93 -19.95 1.74
N GLU A 102 8.23 -19.46 0.53
CA GLU A 102 7.90 -18.11 0.11
C GLU A 102 6.46 -18.06 -0.39
N LEU A 103 5.67 -17.17 0.22
CA LEU A 103 4.35 -16.78 -0.26
C LEU A 103 4.47 -15.38 -0.86
N THR A 104 3.91 -15.19 -2.05
CA THR A 104 3.84 -13.89 -2.70
C THR A 104 2.41 -13.37 -2.65
N LEU A 105 2.25 -12.07 -2.42
CA LEU A 105 0.95 -11.43 -2.43
C LEU A 105 0.25 -11.63 -3.76
N VAL A 106 -1.05 -11.92 -3.71
CA VAL A 106 -1.98 -11.97 -4.83
C VAL A 106 -2.81 -10.69 -4.88
N GLY A 107 -3.29 -10.22 -3.73
CA GLY A 107 -4.06 -8.99 -3.63
C GLY A 107 -4.27 -8.57 -2.19
N HIS A 108 -4.44 -7.25 -2.00
CA HIS A 108 -4.64 -6.67 -0.68
C HIS A 108 -5.42 -5.36 -0.74
N PHE A 109 -6.25 -5.12 0.27
CA PHE A 109 -6.74 -3.80 0.64
C PHE A 109 -6.88 -3.70 2.15
N ALA A 110 -6.68 -2.50 2.69
CA ALA A 110 -7.02 -2.22 4.09
C ALA A 110 -7.45 -0.77 4.29
N SER A 111 -8.04 -0.53 5.46
CA SER A 111 -8.38 0.80 5.94
C SER A 111 -7.89 0.99 7.37
N THR A 112 -7.12 2.05 7.58
CA THR A 112 -6.57 2.43 8.89
C THR A 112 -7.27 3.68 9.40
N LYS A 113 -7.98 3.56 10.53
CA LYS A 113 -8.62 4.65 11.25
C LYS A 113 -7.72 5.21 12.36
N TYR A 114 -7.45 6.50 12.31
CA TYR A 114 -6.73 7.20 13.38
C TYR A 114 -7.70 7.70 14.44
N GLN A 115 -7.54 7.24 15.68
CA GLN A 115 -8.58 7.39 16.72
C GLN A 115 -8.85 8.86 17.09
N ARG A 116 -7.81 9.70 17.05
CA ARG A 116 -7.91 11.11 17.46
C ARG A 116 -8.80 11.93 16.52
N THR A 117 -8.74 11.68 15.22
CA THR A 117 -9.47 12.47 14.21
C THR A 117 -10.65 11.73 13.62
N GLY A 118 -10.64 10.39 13.66
CA GLY A 118 -11.59 9.54 12.95
C GLY A 118 -11.29 9.42 11.45
N ASP A 119 -10.22 10.03 10.96
CA ASP A 119 -9.81 9.96 9.56
C ASP A 119 -9.33 8.56 9.20
N LEU A 120 -9.61 8.15 7.96
CA LEU A 120 -9.23 6.88 7.38
C LEU A 120 -8.10 7.08 6.37
N LEU A 121 -7.15 6.16 6.35
CA LEU A 121 -6.17 5.99 5.29
C LEU A 121 -6.46 4.67 4.58
N PHE A 122 -6.42 4.67 3.25
CA PHE A 122 -6.72 3.50 2.42
C PHE A 122 -5.48 3.02 1.69
N GLU A 123 -5.26 1.71 1.74
CA GLU A 123 -4.13 1.06 1.09
C GLU A 123 -4.57 -0.09 0.18
N ARG A 124 -3.71 -0.41 -0.78
CA ARG A 124 -3.92 -1.47 -1.76
C ARG A 124 -2.59 -2.11 -2.12
N GLY A 125 -2.54 -3.43 -2.11
CA GLY A 125 -1.40 -4.20 -2.62
C GLY A 125 -1.79 -4.94 -3.90
N LYS A 126 -0.86 -4.98 -4.86
CA LYS A 126 -0.95 -5.76 -6.11
C LYS A 126 -0.04 -7.00 -6.03
N PRO A 127 -0.16 -7.96 -6.96
CA PRO A 127 0.70 -9.13 -6.96
C PRO A 127 2.18 -8.79 -6.86
N GLY A 128 2.90 -9.41 -5.92
CA GLY A 128 4.34 -9.18 -5.71
C GLY A 128 4.72 -8.07 -4.73
N ASP A 129 3.77 -7.25 -4.26
CA ASP A 129 4.07 -6.12 -3.35
C ASP A 129 4.53 -6.57 -1.95
N LEU A 130 4.02 -7.71 -1.49
CA LEU A 130 4.41 -8.33 -0.20
C LEU A 130 4.91 -9.75 -0.44
N ILE A 131 5.88 -10.15 0.38
CA ILE A 131 6.43 -11.49 0.45
C ILE A 131 6.37 -11.96 1.89
N SER A 132 5.84 -13.16 2.12
CA SER A 132 5.78 -13.81 3.42
C SER A 132 6.65 -15.07 3.42
N CYS A 133 7.59 -15.16 4.35
CA CYS A 133 8.36 -16.38 4.59
C CYS A 133 7.69 -17.19 5.70
N LEU A 134 7.12 -18.33 5.35
CA LEU A 134 6.45 -19.24 6.27
C LEU A 134 7.41 -20.38 6.65
N LEU A 135 7.76 -20.49 7.92
CA LEU A 135 8.73 -21.49 8.39
C LEU A 135 8.13 -22.90 8.44
N ASP A 136 8.92 -23.86 7.97
CA ASP A 136 8.60 -25.30 8.00
C ASP A 136 8.87 -25.94 9.37
N THR A 137 9.22 -25.13 10.37
CA THR A 137 9.38 -25.62 11.74
C THR A 137 8.02 -25.97 12.31
N LEU A 138 7.60 -27.20 12.03
CA LEU A 138 6.54 -27.88 12.72
C LEU A 138 6.94 -27.98 14.17
N ASN A 139 6.20 -27.30 15.05
CA ASN A 139 6.32 -27.57 16.47
C ASN A 139 6.00 -29.07 16.65
N PRO A 140 6.93 -29.90 17.16
CA PRO A 140 6.68 -31.33 17.30
C PRO A 140 5.49 -31.64 18.23
N SER A 141 5.08 -30.67 19.05
CA SER A 141 3.86 -30.75 19.87
C SER A 141 2.60 -30.18 19.19
N ASP A 142 2.72 -29.40 18.12
CA ASP A 142 1.60 -28.88 17.32
C ASP A 142 2.02 -28.67 15.85
N PRO A 143 1.86 -29.68 14.98
CA PRO A 143 2.29 -29.61 13.57
C PRO A 143 1.43 -28.66 12.73
N LEU A 144 0.40 -28.06 13.30
CA LEU A 144 -0.45 -27.07 12.61
C LEU A 144 -0.07 -25.64 12.96
N PHE A 145 0.96 -25.48 13.79
CA PHE A 145 1.47 -24.19 14.22
C PHE A 145 2.66 -23.77 13.36
N LEU A 146 2.50 -22.64 12.67
CA LEU A 146 3.47 -22.11 11.73
C LEU A 146 3.87 -20.69 12.15
N THR A 147 5.13 -20.34 11.92
CA THR A 147 5.65 -18.97 12.15
C THR A 147 5.92 -18.31 10.80
N PHE A 148 5.66 -17.01 10.69
CA PHE A 148 5.97 -16.28 9.47
C PHE A 148 6.60 -14.91 9.74
N GLU A 149 7.31 -14.41 8.74
CA GLU A 149 7.65 -12.99 8.58
C GLU A 149 7.12 -12.52 7.23
N GLU A 150 6.39 -11.41 7.21
CA GLU A 150 5.95 -10.74 5.99
C GLU A 150 6.59 -9.37 5.89
N ARG A 151 7.01 -9.01 4.68
CA ARG A 151 7.63 -7.73 4.37
C ARG A 151 7.30 -7.27 2.96
N GLY A 152 7.35 -5.96 2.74
CA GLY A 152 7.25 -5.38 1.41
C GLY A 152 6.67 -3.98 1.45
N THR A 153 6.01 -3.57 0.37
CA THR A 153 5.46 -2.23 0.25
C THR A 153 4.15 -2.25 -0.52
N VAL A 154 3.09 -1.69 0.06
CA VAL A 154 1.78 -1.51 -0.58
C VAL A 154 1.55 -0.04 -0.92
N ASP A 155 0.58 0.23 -1.79
CA ASP A 155 0.26 1.59 -2.22
C ASP A 155 -0.76 2.24 -1.28
N ILE A 156 -0.53 3.50 -0.88
CA ILE A 156 -1.55 4.36 -0.29
C ILE A 156 -2.37 4.97 -1.42
N VAL A 157 -3.67 4.64 -1.44
CA VAL A 157 -4.59 4.96 -2.55
C VAL A 157 -5.69 5.94 -2.17
N GLY A 158 -5.67 6.47 -0.96
CA GLY A 158 -6.56 7.56 -0.56
C GLY A 158 -6.75 7.64 0.95
N GLY A 159 -7.76 8.41 1.33
CA GLY A 159 -8.16 8.58 2.72
C GLY A 159 -9.34 9.53 2.83
N THR A 160 -9.73 9.82 4.06
CA THR A 160 -10.79 10.79 4.41
C THR A 160 -10.21 11.95 5.22
N GLY A 161 -10.96 13.04 5.33
CA GLY A 161 -10.59 14.23 6.12
C GLY A 161 -9.17 14.71 5.83
N ALA A 162 -8.28 14.67 6.83
CA ALA A 162 -6.89 15.11 6.68
C ALA A 162 -6.05 14.29 5.69
N PHE A 163 -6.54 13.12 5.28
CA PHE A 163 -5.90 12.21 4.31
C PHE A 163 -6.64 12.16 2.97
N SER A 164 -7.59 13.07 2.73
CA SER A 164 -8.28 13.16 1.45
C SER A 164 -7.29 13.34 0.30
N GLY A 165 -7.40 12.51 -0.73
CA GLY A 165 -6.49 12.52 -1.87
C GLY A 165 -5.09 11.94 -1.60
N ALA A 166 -4.88 11.24 -0.47
CA ALA A 166 -3.59 10.65 -0.13
C ALA A 166 -3.05 9.73 -1.26
N ARG A 167 -1.77 9.89 -1.59
CA ARG A 167 -1.04 9.04 -2.56
C ARG A 167 0.39 8.80 -2.07
N GLY A 168 0.80 7.54 -2.01
CA GLY A 168 2.12 7.15 -1.54
C GLY A 168 2.24 5.66 -1.35
N THR A 169 3.02 5.25 -0.37
CA THR A 169 3.30 3.84 -0.09
C THR A 169 3.37 3.57 1.40
N GLU A 170 3.11 2.33 1.79
CA GLU A 170 3.33 1.84 3.15
C GLU A 170 4.35 0.70 3.15
N ALA A 171 5.41 0.88 3.94
CA ALA A 171 6.37 -0.19 4.20
C ALA A 171 5.85 -1.08 5.34
N VAL A 172 5.69 -2.37 5.03
CA VAL A 172 5.16 -3.38 5.94
C VAL A 172 6.30 -4.28 6.40
N LEU A 173 6.37 -4.52 7.71
CA LEU A 173 7.16 -5.59 8.30
C LEU A 173 6.38 -6.16 9.48
N GLN A 174 5.99 -7.42 9.41
CA GLN A 174 5.30 -8.10 10.50
C GLN A 174 5.77 -9.52 10.68
N ARG A 175 5.69 -10.00 11.92
CA ARG A 175 6.00 -11.38 12.29
C ARG A 175 4.86 -11.94 13.09
N GLY A 176 4.55 -13.20 12.86
CA GLY A 176 3.38 -13.79 13.49
C GLY A 176 3.36 -15.30 13.47
N GLN A 177 2.23 -15.80 13.93
CA GLN A 177 1.95 -17.21 14.07
C GLN A 177 0.59 -17.50 13.46
N ILE A 178 0.50 -18.65 12.79
CA ILE A 178 -0.71 -19.13 12.13
C ILE A 178 -0.97 -20.54 12.64
N LYS A 179 -2.23 -20.81 12.97
CA LYS A 179 -2.71 -22.15 13.24
C LYS A 179 -3.68 -22.56 12.13
N ALA A 180 -3.34 -23.62 11.40
CA ALA A 180 -4.25 -24.22 10.44
C ALA A 180 -5.24 -25.15 11.16
N ALA A 181 -6.53 -25.08 10.84
CA ALA A 181 -7.50 -26.09 11.28
C ALA A 181 -7.56 -27.24 10.27
N GLY A 182 -6.96 -28.40 10.59
CA GLY A 182 -7.07 -29.62 9.78
C GLY A 182 -5.96 -30.65 10.04
N THR A 183 -6.21 -31.93 9.76
CA THR A 183 -5.24 -33.02 9.96
C THR A 183 -4.39 -33.23 8.70
N GLY A 184 -3.33 -32.45 8.54
CA GLY A 184 -2.30 -32.71 7.51
C GLY A 184 -1.93 -31.46 6.70
N LEU A 185 -0.64 -31.19 6.61
CA LEU A 185 -0.09 -30.21 5.67
C LEU A 185 -0.32 -30.75 4.26
N ASN A 186 -1.21 -30.12 3.49
CA ASN A 186 -1.29 -30.40 2.07
C ASN A 186 0.04 -29.95 1.44
N PRO A 187 0.82 -30.83 0.79
CA PRO A 187 2.11 -30.48 0.18
C PRO A 187 2.01 -29.42 -0.92
N ASN A 188 0.80 -29.06 -1.34
CA ASN A 188 0.55 -28.03 -2.34
C ASN A 188 0.20 -26.64 -1.79
N LEU A 189 0.33 -26.36 -0.48
CA LEU A 189 0.22 -25.03 0.18
C LEU A 189 -0.90 -24.08 -0.31
N SER A 190 -1.89 -24.57 -1.06
CA SER A 190 -3.13 -23.89 -1.32
C SER A 190 -3.85 -23.92 0.01
N LEU A 191 -3.70 -22.86 0.79
CA LEU A 191 -4.31 -22.70 2.11
C LEU A 191 -5.84 -22.57 1.93
N GLY A 192 -6.48 -23.71 1.64
CA GLY A 192 -7.92 -23.91 1.65
C GLY A 192 -8.44 -24.27 3.05
N PHE A 193 -7.66 -24.00 4.10
CA PHE A 193 -7.99 -24.30 5.48
C PHE A 193 -8.68 -23.11 6.14
N ALA A 194 -9.40 -23.34 7.25
CA ALA A 194 -9.68 -22.28 8.19
C ALA A 194 -8.43 -22.07 9.03
N ALA A 195 -7.63 -21.05 8.70
CA ALA A 195 -6.49 -20.62 9.49
C ALA A 195 -6.88 -19.39 10.30
N PHE A 196 -6.38 -19.33 11.54
CA PHE A 196 -6.40 -18.13 12.36
C PHE A 196 -4.98 -17.85 12.83
N GLY A 197 -4.67 -16.58 13.05
CA GLY A 197 -3.34 -16.20 13.45
C GLY A 197 -3.30 -14.82 14.09
N SER A 198 -2.12 -14.50 14.58
CA SER A 198 -1.80 -13.19 15.10
C SER A 198 -0.42 -12.78 14.64
N SER A 199 -0.21 -11.48 14.52
CA SER A 199 1.08 -10.92 14.17
C SER A 199 1.33 -9.59 14.89
N GLN A 200 2.59 -9.21 14.93
CA GLN A 200 3.05 -7.93 15.42
C GLN A 200 4.06 -7.35 14.45
N GLY A 201 4.06 -6.03 14.30
CA GLY A 201 4.88 -5.41 13.28
C GLY A 201 4.78 -3.90 13.24
N THR A 202 5.17 -3.38 12.07
CA THR A 202 5.17 -1.97 11.73
C THR A 202 4.57 -1.77 10.34
N PHE A 203 3.79 -0.70 10.22
CA PHE A 203 3.02 -0.28 9.05
C PHE A 203 3.33 1.20 8.84
N ASN A 204 4.41 1.50 8.11
CA ASN A 204 4.99 2.84 8.04
C ASN A 204 4.60 3.55 6.73
N PRO A 205 3.46 4.28 6.67
CA PRO A 205 3.04 4.95 5.47
C PRO A 205 3.79 6.26 5.27
N THR A 206 4.18 6.51 4.02
CA THR A 206 4.70 7.78 3.53
C THR A 206 3.92 8.19 2.30
N PHE A 207 3.21 9.31 2.38
CA PHE A 207 2.28 9.73 1.34
C PHE A 207 2.19 11.25 1.24
N THR A 208 1.60 11.70 0.13
CA THR A 208 1.32 13.10 -0.15
C THR A 208 -0.19 13.33 -0.11
N VAL A 209 -0.60 14.51 0.36
CA VAL A 209 -1.98 15.00 0.30
C VAL A 209 -2.02 16.34 -0.44
N PRO A 210 -3.07 16.64 -1.24
CA PRO A 210 -3.30 17.98 -1.76
C PRO A 210 -3.51 18.98 -0.60
N LYS A 211 -2.93 20.18 -0.72
CA LYS A 211 -3.22 21.30 0.17
C LYS A 211 -4.52 21.99 -0.18
#